data_AF-F6EHR3-F1
#
_entry.id   AF-F6EHR3-F1
#
_cell.length_a   1.000
_cell.length_b   1.000
_cell.length_c   1.000
_cell.angle_alpha   90.00
_cell.angle_beta   90.00
_cell.angle_gamma   90.00
#
_symmetry.space_group_name_H-M   'P 1'
#
loop_
_entity.id
_entity.type
_entity.pdbx_description
1 polymer ?
#
loop_
_entity_poly.entity_id
_entity_poly.type
_entity_poly.pdbx_seq_one_letter_code
_entity_poly.pdbx_strand_id
1 'polypeptide(L)'
;MPVDLEVGRSPGGVRMFPLAFRIEFVRRWHTCTERGAKARLLRELNLDYGTINRWLKAYDQGEYTSQMVAASEKSRNRVSNRERAELARLRSENDALKKKVAQAEAVQEILGKAYELLHGINESSSDPDEQIPPALMSADEYAQWLQRKNLS
;
A
#
# COMPACT_ATOMS: atom_id res chain seq x y z
N MET A 1 17.77 1.08 41.80
CA MET A 1 16.69 1.44 40.85
C MET A 1 15.38 0.88 41.38
N PRO A 2 14.26 1.61 41.43
CA PRO A 2 12.90 1.06 41.66
C PRO A 2 12.40 0.30 40.41
N VAL A 3 11.49 -0.67 40.55
CA VAL A 3 10.87 -1.35 39.38
C VAL A 3 9.76 -0.42 38.88
N ASP A 4 10.12 0.58 38.08
CA ASP A 4 9.15 1.52 37.49
C ASP A 4 8.49 0.90 36.25
N LEU A 5 7.91 -0.28 36.42
CA LEU A 5 7.12 -0.95 35.39
C LEU A 5 5.68 -1.05 35.91
N GLU A 6 4.76 -0.39 35.21
CA GLU A 6 3.36 -0.34 35.60
C GLU A 6 2.75 -1.75 35.63
N VAL A 7 2.28 -2.16 36.81
CA VAL A 7 1.53 -3.39 36.99
C VAL A 7 0.10 -3.14 36.53
N GLY A 8 -0.27 -3.70 35.38
CA GLY A 8 -1.61 -3.58 34.82
C GLY A 8 -2.67 -4.36 35.59
N ARG A 9 -3.91 -4.30 35.10
CA ARG A 9 -5.03 -5.12 35.59
C ARG A 9 -5.70 -5.85 34.43
N SER A 10 -6.20 -7.06 34.68
CA SER A 10 -7.04 -7.79 33.74
C SER A 10 -8.43 -7.14 33.64
N PRO A 11 -9.24 -7.46 32.62
CA PRO A 11 -10.64 -7.03 32.54
C PRO A 11 -11.48 -7.42 33.78
N GLY A 12 -11.09 -8.49 34.49
CA GLY A 12 -11.69 -8.90 35.77
C GLY A 12 -11.09 -8.23 36.99
N GLY A 13 -10.27 -7.19 36.84
CA GLY A 13 -9.67 -6.42 37.94
C GLY A 13 -8.47 -7.07 38.63
N VAL A 14 -8.02 -8.24 38.18
CA VAL A 14 -6.88 -8.96 38.77
C VAL A 14 -5.56 -8.30 38.37
N ARG A 15 -4.63 -8.09 39.32
CA ARG A 15 -3.29 -7.55 39.02
C ARG A 15 -2.58 -8.44 38.00
N MET A 16 -2.11 -7.84 36.91
CA MET A 16 -1.35 -8.51 35.87
C MET A 16 0.07 -7.97 35.84
N PHE A 17 1.03 -8.89 35.90
CA PHE A 17 2.45 -8.56 35.87
C PHE A 17 2.99 -8.72 34.44
N PRO A 18 3.43 -7.64 33.78
CA PRO A 18 4.08 -7.72 32.48
C PRO A 18 5.29 -8.66 32.51
N LEU A 19 5.66 -9.23 31.36
CA LEU A 19 6.82 -10.11 31.27
C LEU A 19 8.12 -9.37 31.68
N ALA A 20 8.26 -8.11 31.24
CA ALA A 20 9.38 -7.25 31.62
C ALA A 20 9.48 -7.07 33.14
N PHE A 21 8.34 -6.86 33.83
CA PHE A 21 8.30 -6.73 35.28
C PHE A 21 8.81 -8.00 35.96
N ARG A 22 8.36 -9.17 35.49
CA ARG A 22 8.76 -10.47 36.05
C ARG A 22 10.26 -10.73 35.89
N ILE A 23 10.83 -10.42 34.73
CA ILE A 23 12.27 -10.58 34.46
C ILE A 23 13.10 -9.66 35.37
N GLU A 24 12.73 -8.39 35.46
CA GLU A 24 13.43 -7.42 36.33
C GLU A 24 13.30 -7.77 37.82
N PHE A 25 12.14 -8.27 38.23
CA PHE A 25 11.94 -8.78 39.59
C PHE A 25 12.91 -9.94 39.90
N VAL A 26 12.95 -10.96 39.02
CA VAL A 26 13.83 -12.13 39.23
C VAL A 26 15.30 -11.72 39.28
N ARG A 27 15.74 -10.80 38.42
CA ARG A 27 17.11 -10.24 38.46
C ARG A 27 17.44 -9.65 39.84
N ARG A 28 16.57 -8.78 40.36
CA ARG A 28 16.75 -8.17 41.69
C ARG A 28 16.72 -9.20 42.80
N TRP A 29 15.83 -10.18 42.70
CA TRP A 29 15.74 -11.28 43.65
C TRP A 29 17.07 -12.02 43.79
N HIS A 30 17.78 -12.25 42.68
CA HIS A 30 19.12 -12.85 42.70
C HIS A 30 20.20 -11.90 43.23
N THR A 31 20.05 -10.59 43.03
CA THR A 31 20.99 -9.57 43.56
C THR A 31 20.82 -9.33 45.06
N CYS A 32 19.67 -9.66 45.66
CA CYS A 32 19.44 -9.55 47.09
C CYS A 32 20.28 -10.55 47.90
N THR A 33 21.43 -10.11 48.41
CA THR A 33 22.35 -10.89 49.25
C THR A 33 22.19 -10.62 50.75
N GLU A 34 21.71 -9.43 51.15
CA GLU A 34 21.55 -9.06 52.55
C GLU A 34 20.40 -9.81 53.25
N ARG A 35 20.57 -10.05 54.56
CA ARG A 35 19.54 -10.69 55.38
C ARG A 35 18.27 -9.82 55.38
N GLY A 36 17.16 -10.42 54.95
CA GLY A 36 15.86 -9.75 54.91
C GLY A 36 15.63 -8.86 53.68
N ALA A 37 16.60 -8.67 52.79
CA ALA A 37 16.42 -7.89 51.56
C ALA A 37 15.31 -8.47 50.66
N LYS A 38 15.26 -9.79 50.53
CA LYS A 38 14.18 -10.49 49.81
C LYS A 38 12.81 -10.18 50.43
N ALA A 39 12.67 -10.32 51.75
CA ALA A 39 11.42 -10.02 52.45
C ALA A 39 11.02 -8.54 52.36
N ARG A 40 11.98 -7.61 52.32
CA ARG A 40 11.73 -6.19 52.07
C ARG A 40 11.18 -5.96 50.66
N LEU A 41 11.85 -6.54 49.65
CA LEU A 41 11.46 -6.46 48.24
C LEU A 41 10.03 -6.98 48.01
N LEU A 42 9.62 -8.04 48.70
CA LEU A 42 8.26 -8.57 48.65
C LEU A 42 7.21 -7.57 49.14
N ARG A 43 7.49 -6.92 50.28
CA ARG A 43 6.58 -5.95 50.90
C ARG A 43 6.47 -4.68 50.07
N GLU A 44 7.59 -4.19 49.53
CA GLU A 44 7.63 -3.02 48.65
C GLU A 44 6.76 -3.20 47.41
N LEU A 45 6.79 -4.38 46.80
CA LEU A 45 6.02 -4.67 45.58
C LEU A 45 4.65 -5.30 45.86
N ASN A 46 4.33 -5.56 47.14
CA ASN A 46 3.15 -6.28 47.61
C ASN A 46 2.93 -7.58 46.82
N LEU A 47 3.95 -8.45 46.85
CA LEU A 47 3.99 -9.73 46.14
C LEU A 47 3.96 -10.90 47.12
N ASP A 48 3.22 -11.93 46.73
CA ASP A 48 3.14 -13.19 47.48
C ASP A 48 4.22 -14.20 47.05
N TYR A 49 4.68 -15.01 48.01
CA TYR A 49 5.69 -16.05 47.80
C TYR A 49 5.25 -17.11 46.79
N GLY A 50 3.96 -17.48 46.75
CA GLY A 50 3.44 -18.45 45.79
C GLY A 50 3.52 -17.95 44.34
N THR A 51 3.36 -16.64 44.14
CA THR A 51 3.51 -16.00 42.83
C THR A 51 4.98 -16.00 42.39
N ILE A 52 5.89 -15.75 43.32
CA ILE A 52 7.32 -15.64 43.01
C ILE A 52 7.97 -16.99 42.78
N ASN A 53 7.60 -18.01 43.55
CA ASN A 53 8.11 -19.36 43.30
C ASN A 53 7.76 -19.84 41.88
N ARG A 54 6.60 -19.45 41.34
CA ARG A 54 6.27 -19.72 39.93
C ARG A 54 7.19 -18.97 38.97
N TRP A 55 7.53 -17.72 39.27
CA TRP A 55 8.40 -16.92 38.42
C TRP A 55 9.85 -17.42 38.42
N LEU A 56 10.36 -17.84 39.58
CA LEU A 56 11.68 -18.45 39.69
C LEU A 56 11.74 -19.77 38.92
N LYS A 57 10.73 -20.64 39.07
CA LYS A 57 10.64 -21.87 38.29
C LYS A 57 10.60 -21.61 36.78
N ALA A 58 9.79 -20.66 36.34
CA ALA A 58 9.71 -20.27 34.93
C ALA A 58 11.04 -19.70 34.41
N TYR A 59 11.78 -18.98 35.25
CA TYR A 59 13.12 -18.50 34.93
C TYR A 59 14.12 -19.66 34.80
N ASP A 60 14.16 -20.57 35.78
CA ASP A 60 15.04 -21.74 35.79
C ASP A 60 14.78 -22.67 34.60
N GLN A 61 13.53 -22.76 34.16
CA GLN A 61 13.10 -23.54 33.00
C GLN A 61 13.34 -22.81 31.65
N GLY A 62 13.82 -21.56 31.66
CA GLY A 62 14.04 -20.78 30.46
C GLY A 62 12.74 -20.36 29.74
N GLU A 63 11.59 -20.35 30.42
CA GLU A 63 10.31 -20.00 29.80
C GLU A 63 10.28 -18.54 29.35
N TYR A 64 10.95 -17.63 30.05
CA TYR A 64 10.97 -16.21 29.69
C TYR A 64 11.73 -15.96 28.39
N THR A 65 12.85 -16.66 28.16
CA THR A 65 13.56 -16.61 26.88
C THR A 65 12.71 -17.15 25.75
N SER A 66 12.02 -18.28 25.96
CA SER A 66 11.12 -18.87 24.98
C SER A 66 9.92 -17.96 24.66
N GLN A 67 9.33 -17.32 25.67
CA GLN A 67 8.22 -16.37 25.49
C GLN A 67 8.64 -15.13 24.70
N MET A 68 9.84 -14.60 24.93
CA MET A 68 10.37 -13.46 24.16
C MET A 68 10.60 -13.83 22.69
N VAL A 69 11.18 -15.00 22.42
CA VAL A 69 11.40 -15.49 21.06
C VAL A 69 10.08 -15.69 20.32
N ALA A 70 9.12 -16.37 20.96
CA ALA A 70 7.80 -16.60 20.38
C ALA A 70 7.04 -15.29 20.09
N ALA A 71 7.15 -14.29 20.96
CA ALA A 71 6.56 -12.97 20.74
C ALA A 71 7.18 -12.25 19.52
N SER A 72 8.52 -12.35 19.37
CA SER A 72 9.25 -11.80 18.22
C SER A 72 8.85 -12.49 16.91
N GLU A 73 8.75 -13.81 16.90
CA GLU A 73 8.31 -14.60 15.74
C GLU A 73 6.87 -14.27 15.33
N LYS A 74 5.95 -14.18 16.30
CA LYS A 74 4.56 -13.80 16.05
C LYS A 74 4.45 -12.40 15.43
N SER A 75 5.24 -11.44 15.91
CA SER A 75 5.29 -10.09 15.36
C SER A 75 5.77 -10.10 13.91
N ARG A 76 6.89 -10.78 13.62
CA ARG A 76 7.43 -10.93 12.25
C ARG A 76 6.42 -11.57 11.30
N ASN A 77 5.75 -12.65 11.72
CA ASN A 77 4.76 -13.32 10.88
C ASN A 77 3.54 -12.43 10.59
N ARG A 78 3.10 -11.60 11.55
CA ARG A 78 2.00 -10.65 11.35
C ARG A 78 2.39 -9.55 10.35
N VAL A 79 3.59 -9.00 10.47
CA VAL A 79 4.13 -8.00 9.53
C VAL A 79 4.23 -8.61 8.13
N SER A 80 4.83 -9.79 8.00
CA SER A 80 4.97 -10.47 6.71
C SER A 80 3.62 -10.78 6.05
N ASN A 81 2.61 -11.20 6.81
CA ASN A 81 1.27 -11.43 6.25
C ASN A 81 0.62 -10.15 5.73
N ARG A 82 0.79 -9.01 6.42
CA ARG A 82 0.28 -7.72 5.94
C ARG A 82 0.99 -7.28 4.66
N GLU A 83 2.31 -7.36 4.63
CA GLU A 83 3.13 -7.02 3.45
C GLU A 83 2.77 -7.90 2.25
N ARG A 84 2.55 -9.21 2.46
CA ARG A 84 2.10 -10.14 1.41
C ARG A 84 0.73 -9.76 0.86
N ALA A 85 -0.21 -9.38 1.72
CA ALA A 85 -1.54 -8.94 1.28
C ALA A 85 -1.48 -7.63 0.49
N GLU A 86 -0.68 -6.67 0.93
CA GLU A 86 -0.49 -5.40 0.21
C GLU A 86 0.20 -5.61 -1.14
N LEU A 87 1.22 -6.48 -1.22
CA LEU A 87 1.85 -6.84 -2.50
C LEU A 87 0.88 -7.50 -3.48
N ALA A 88 0.01 -8.40 -3.02
CA ALA A 88 -0.99 -9.03 -3.87
C ALA A 88 -1.99 -8.01 -4.44
N ARG A 89 -2.45 -7.08 -3.59
CA ARG A 89 -3.33 -5.98 -4.01
C ARG A 89 -2.65 -5.09 -5.04
N LEU A 90 -1.43 -4.63 -4.76
CA LEU A 90 -0.68 -3.75 -5.66
C LEU A 90 -0.43 -4.39 -7.02
N ARG A 91 -0.13 -5.69 -7.07
CA ARG A 91 0.00 -6.44 -8.34
C ARG A 91 -1.31 -6.45 -9.12
N SER A 92 -2.43 -6.75 -8.47
CA SER A 92 -3.74 -6.75 -9.13
C SER A 92 -4.12 -5.37 -9.69
N GLU A 93 -3.78 -4.30 -8.96
CA GLU A 93 -4.04 -2.92 -9.38
C GLU A 93 -3.13 -2.52 -10.53
N ASN A 94 -1.85 -2.91 -10.49
CA ASN A 94 -0.91 -2.67 -11.59
C ASN A 94 -1.36 -3.35 -12.89
N ASP A 95 -1.83 -4.60 -12.81
CA ASP A 95 -2.35 -5.32 -13.97
C ASP A 95 -3.63 -4.67 -14.53
N ALA A 96 -4.52 -4.19 -13.66
CA ALA A 96 -5.71 -3.44 -14.07
C ALA A 96 -5.35 -2.10 -14.73
N LEU A 97 -4.38 -1.38 -14.18
CA LEU A 97 -3.89 -0.11 -14.74
C LEU A 97 -3.22 -0.32 -16.10
N LYS A 98 -2.39 -1.35 -16.26
CA LYS A 98 -1.79 -1.71 -17.55
C LYS A 98 -2.84 -1.97 -18.63
N LYS A 99 -3.93 -2.66 -18.30
CA LYS A 99 -5.04 -2.87 -19.24
C LYS A 99 -5.72 -1.57 -19.65
N LYS A 100 -5.92 -0.64 -18.70
CA LYS A 100 -6.50 0.69 -19.00
C LYS A 100 -5.57 1.52 -19.89
N VAL A 101 -4.26 1.48 -19.64
CA VAL A 101 -3.27 2.15 -20.48
C VAL A 101 -3.30 1.60 -21.90
N ALA A 102 -3.27 0.27 -22.06
CA ALA A 102 -3.34 -0.35 -23.39
C ALA A 102 -4.64 -0.01 -24.14
N GLN A 103 -5.78 0.08 -23.43
CA GLN A 103 -7.05 0.53 -24.02
C GLN A 103 -6.99 1.99 -24.48
N ALA A 104 -6.41 2.88 -23.67
CA ALA A 104 -6.27 4.29 -24.01
C ALA A 104 -5.34 4.49 -25.22
N GLU A 105 -4.23 3.76 -25.28
CA GLU A 105 -3.31 3.77 -26.42
C GLU A 105 -4.01 3.30 -27.71
N ALA A 106 -4.81 2.23 -27.66
CA ALA A 106 -5.58 1.76 -28.81
C ALA A 106 -6.61 2.79 -29.29
N VAL A 107 -7.27 3.50 -28.37
CA VAL A 107 -8.20 4.60 -28.71
C VAL A 107 -7.45 5.73 -29.41
N GLN A 108 -6.28 6.11 -28.92
CA GLN A 108 -5.45 7.15 -29.55
C GLN A 108 -5.03 6.76 -30.97
N GLU A 109 -4.67 5.50 -31.20
CA GLU A 109 -4.31 5.01 -32.52
C GLU A 109 -5.50 5.07 -33.50
N ILE A 110 -6.69 4.67 -33.06
CA ILE A 110 -7.92 4.74 -33.87
C ILE A 110 -8.26 6.19 -34.21
N LEU A 111 -8.18 7.11 -33.23
CA LEU A 111 -8.44 8.53 -33.44
C LEU A 111 -7.43 9.15 -34.41
N GLY A 112 -6.15 8.77 -34.32
CA GLY A 112 -5.12 9.20 -35.28
C GLY A 112 -5.45 8.76 -36.71
N LYS A 113 -5.83 7.49 -36.91
CA LYS A 113 -6.24 6.97 -38.23
C LYS A 113 -7.50 7.66 -38.76
N ALA A 114 -8.49 7.91 -37.90
CA ALA A 114 -9.71 8.62 -38.29
C ALA A 114 -9.42 10.08 -38.70
N TYR A 115 -8.50 10.74 -37.99
CA TYR A 115 -8.05 12.09 -38.34
C TYR A 115 -7.35 12.12 -39.71
N GLU A 116 -6.44 11.18 -39.99
CA GLU A 116 -5.79 11.08 -41.31
C GLU A 116 -6.79 10.85 -42.44
N LEU A 117 -7.78 9.96 -42.24
CA LEU A 117 -8.83 9.72 -43.23
C LEU A 117 -9.67 10.97 -43.50
N LEU A 118 -10.08 11.69 -42.45
CA LEU A 118 -10.84 12.94 -42.60
C LEU A 118 -10.02 14.03 -43.30
N HIS A 119 -8.73 14.13 -42.97
CA HIS A 119 -7.84 15.07 -43.62
C HIS A 119 -7.68 14.77 -45.12
N GLY A 120 -7.47 13.51 -45.49
CA GLY A 120 -7.37 13.09 -46.89
C GLY A 120 -8.66 13.34 -47.70
N ILE A 121 -9.84 13.12 -47.10
CA ILE A 121 -11.12 13.47 -47.75
C ILE A 121 -11.21 14.97 -47.99
N ASN A 122 -10.84 15.78 -47.00
CA ASN A 122 -10.88 17.24 -47.12
C ASN A 122 -9.87 17.78 -48.15
N GLU A 123 -8.66 17.23 -48.23
CA GLU A 123 -7.71 17.57 -49.30
C GLU A 123 -8.24 17.16 -50.68
N SER A 124 -8.81 15.96 -50.83
CA SER A 124 -9.37 15.50 -52.11
C SER A 124 -10.63 16.26 -52.56
N SER A 125 -11.39 16.83 -51.61
CA SER A 125 -12.59 17.63 -51.89
C SER A 125 -12.28 19.11 -52.12
N SER A 126 -11.04 19.55 -51.87
CA SER A 126 -10.59 20.92 -52.08
C SER A 126 -9.87 21.09 -53.42
N ASP A 127 -9.98 20.12 -54.32
CA ASP A 127 -9.44 20.23 -55.68
C ASP A 127 -10.18 21.35 -56.42
N PRO A 128 -9.56 22.51 -56.73
CA PRO A 128 -10.24 23.68 -57.29
C PRO A 128 -10.71 23.48 -58.75
N ASP A 129 -10.50 22.29 -59.30
CA ASP A 129 -10.72 21.93 -60.70
C ASP A 129 -12.04 21.21 -60.95
N GLU A 130 -13.00 21.25 -60.01
CA GLU A 130 -14.42 20.99 -60.32
C GLU A 130 -15.03 22.15 -61.12
N GLN A 131 -14.50 22.37 -62.33
CA GLN A 131 -15.11 23.23 -63.33
C GLN A 131 -16.35 22.53 -63.87
N ILE A 132 -17.52 23.15 -63.67
CA ILE A 132 -18.78 22.73 -64.32
C ILE A 132 -18.48 22.49 -65.80
N PRO A 133 -18.79 21.31 -66.37
CA PRO A 133 -18.52 21.04 -67.78
C PRO A 133 -19.17 22.14 -68.64
N PRO A 134 -18.46 22.69 -69.65
CA PRO A 134 -19.00 23.78 -70.49
C PRO A 134 -20.33 23.43 -71.17
N ALA A 135 -20.63 22.14 -71.35
CA ALA A 135 -21.91 21.65 -71.86
C ALA A 135 -23.11 21.88 -70.93
N LEU A 136 -22.86 22.17 -69.65
CA LEU A 136 -23.87 22.41 -68.61
C LEU A 136 -23.91 23.88 -68.15
N MET A 137 -23.08 24.75 -68.73
CA MET A 137 -23.06 26.18 -68.42
C MET A 137 -24.23 26.89 -69.13
N SER A 138 -24.83 27.88 -68.48
CA SER A 138 -25.73 28.79 -69.18
C SER A 138 -24.95 29.63 -70.21
N ALA A 139 -25.64 30.21 -71.19
CA ALA A 139 -25.00 30.96 -72.28
C ALA A 139 -24.11 32.11 -71.77
N ASP A 140 -24.54 32.79 -70.70
CA ASP A 140 -23.80 33.89 -70.09
C ASP A 140 -22.56 33.41 -69.31
N GLU A 141 -22.65 32.25 -68.66
CA GLU A 141 -21.54 31.63 -67.93
C GLU A 141 -20.47 31.08 -68.88
N TYR A 142 -20.88 30.51 -70.02
CA TYR A 142 -19.97 30.00 -71.04
C TYR A 142 -19.16 31.13 -71.72
N ALA A 143 -19.78 32.28 -71.97
CA ALA A 143 -19.09 33.45 -72.51
C ALA A 143 -17.99 33.97 -71.56
N GLN A 144 -18.26 33.99 -70.25
CA GLN A 144 -17.29 34.37 -69.24
C GLN A 144 -16.16 33.34 -69.11
N TRP A 145 -16.48 32.04 -69.24
CA TRP A 145 -15.49 30.96 -69.24
C TRP A 145 -14.52 31.07 -70.43
N LEU A 146 -15.03 31.35 -71.65
CA LEU A 146 -14.22 31.59 -72.84
C LEU A 146 -13.27 32.78 -72.69
N GLN A 147 -13.76 33.90 -72.13
CA GLN A 147 -12.93 35.07 -71.84
C GLN A 147 -11.83 34.76 -70.83
N ARG A 148 -12.16 34.02 -69.76
CA ARG A 148 -11.21 33.69 -68.68
C ARG A 148 -10.11 32.73 -69.14
N LYS A 149 -10.38 31.90 -70.15
CA LYS A 149 -9.42 30.98 -70.77
C LYS A 149 -8.72 31.58 -71.99
N ASN A 150 -8.97 32.85 -72.36
CA ASN A 150 -8.45 33.49 -73.57
C ASN A 150 -8.68 32.66 -74.85
N LEU A 151 -9.85 32.01 -74.93
CA LEU A 151 -10.27 31.21 -76.09
C LEU A 151 -11.22 31.98 -77.02
N SER A 152 -11.33 33.29 -76.79
CA SER A 152 -12.19 34.22 -77.53
C SER A 152 -11.44 34.95 -78.65
#